data_AF-A0A9Q1A0L0-F1
#
_entry.id   AF-A0A9Q1A0L0-F1
#
_cell.length_a   1.000
_cell.length_b   1.000
_cell.length_c   1.000
_cell.angle_alpha   90.00
_cell.angle_beta   90.00
_cell.angle_gamma   90.00
#
_symmetry.space_group_name_H-M   'P 1'
#
loop_
_entity.id
_entity.type
_entity.pdbx_description
1 polymer ?
#
loop_
_entity_poly.entity_id
_entity_poly.type
_entity_poly.pdbx_seq_one_letter_code
_entity_poly.pdbx_strand_id
1 'polypeptide(L)'
;MKFLSEILELRQAETGWLRKYVYKPAMISYVFWGGLLVWWLWPLLVLLIGIPLESGKVLSALATFRILQVPIYNLPDSISMIVQTKVSLDRIASFISLDDLKNDVLEKLPRGSSDTAVEIVDGNFSNQ
;
A
#
# COMPACT_ATOMS: atom_id res chain seq x y z
N MET A 1 -19.84 -12.03 28.99
CA MET A 1 -19.48 -12.12 27.54
C MET A 1 -19.19 -10.74 26.94
N LYS A 2 -18.34 -9.90 27.57
CA LYS A 2 -18.02 -8.55 27.07
C LYS A 2 -16.99 -8.54 25.94
N PHE A 3 -15.96 -9.38 26.04
CA PHE A 3 -14.94 -9.50 24.99
C PHE A 3 -15.52 -9.95 23.63
N LEU A 4 -16.51 -10.86 23.66
CA LEU A 4 -17.11 -11.38 22.44
C LEU A 4 -17.94 -10.31 21.72
N SER A 5 -18.66 -9.46 22.46
CA SER A 5 -19.39 -8.34 21.87
C SER A 5 -18.45 -7.29 21.28
N GLU A 6 -17.36 -6.93 21.95
CA GLU A 6 -16.36 -6.00 21.40
C GLU A 6 -15.71 -6.52 20.13
N ILE A 7 -15.37 -7.82 20.08
CA ILE A 7 -14.80 -8.45 18.87
C ILE A 7 -15.80 -8.42 17.71
N LEU A 8 -17.09 -8.64 17.97
CA LEU A 8 -18.12 -8.59 16.93
C LEU A 8 -18.33 -7.16 16.40
N GLU A 9 -18.29 -6.15 17.27
CA GLU A 9 -18.36 -4.74 16.86
C GLU A 9 -17.18 -4.35 15.96
N LEU A 10 -15.96 -4.74 16.35
CA LEU A 10 -14.76 -4.52 15.53
C LEU A 10 -14.87 -5.23 14.18
N ARG A 11 -15.35 -6.48 14.16
CA ARG A 11 -15.52 -7.26 12.93
C ARG A 11 -16.58 -6.64 12.00
N GLN A 12 -17.65 -6.09 12.55
CA GLN A 12 -18.67 -5.40 11.76
C GLN A 12 -18.13 -4.12 11.13
N ALA A 13 -17.35 -3.34 11.89
CA ALA A 13 -16.65 -2.17 11.37
C ALA A 13 -15.69 -2.55 10.24
N GLU A 14 -14.84 -3.55 10.45
CA GLU A 14 -13.89 -4.07 9.45
C GLU A 14 -14.62 -4.53 8.17
N THR A 15 -15.70 -5.28 8.31
CA THR A 15 -16.49 -5.76 7.16
C THR A 15 -17.12 -4.60 6.38
N GLY A 16 -17.53 -3.53 7.07
CA GLY A 16 -18.04 -2.32 6.43
C GLY A 16 -16.98 -1.60 5.59
N TRP A 17 -15.75 -1.49 6.10
CA TRP A 17 -14.60 -0.94 5.36
C TRP A 17 -14.19 -1.86 4.21
N LEU A 18 -14.13 -3.17 4.42
CA LEU A 18 -13.79 -4.15 3.40
C LEU A 18 -14.81 -4.14 2.25
N ARG A 19 -16.11 -4.04 2.55
CA ARG A 19 -17.15 -3.94 1.51
C ARG A 19 -16.96 -2.70 0.64
N LYS A 20 -16.64 -1.54 1.23
CA LYS A 20 -16.34 -0.32 0.47
C LYS A 20 -15.06 -0.48 -0.36
N TYR A 21 -14.05 -1.13 0.19
CA TYR A 21 -12.78 -1.39 -0.50
C TYR A 21 -12.98 -2.29 -1.72
N VAL A 22 -13.77 -3.37 -1.61
CA VAL A 22 -14.03 -4.31 -2.72
C VAL A 22 -15.02 -3.74 -3.73
N TYR A 23 -16.02 -2.97 -3.30
CA TYR A 23 -17.03 -2.42 -4.20
C TYR A 23 -16.47 -1.35 -5.14
N LYS A 24 -15.50 -0.53 -4.69
CA LYS A 24 -14.87 0.51 -5.52
C LYS A 24 -14.23 -0.02 -6.82
N PRO A 25 -13.27 -0.98 -6.78
CA PRO A 25 -12.66 -1.52 -7.98
C PRO A 25 -13.67 -2.34 -8.80
N ALA A 26 -14.63 -3.03 -8.17
CA ALA A 26 -15.69 -3.73 -8.88
C ALA A 26 -16.59 -2.77 -9.68
N MET A 27 -16.96 -1.64 -9.10
CA MET A 27 -17.75 -0.61 -9.76
C MET A 27 -16.99 0.06 -10.91
N ILE A 28 -15.71 0.36 -10.71
CA ILE A 28 -14.83 0.90 -11.77
C ILE A 28 -14.69 -0.10 -12.93
N SER A 29 -14.43 -1.37 -12.61
CA SER A 29 -14.32 -2.44 -13.61
C SER A 29 -15.64 -2.64 -14.36
N TYR A 30 -16.78 -2.59 -13.66
CA TYR A 30 -18.11 -2.69 -14.26
C TYR A 30 -18.43 -1.52 -15.19
N VAL A 31 -18.14 -0.28 -14.80
CA VAL A 31 -18.35 0.89 -15.67
C VAL A 31 -17.48 0.82 -16.93
N PHE A 32 -16.27 0.28 -16.80
CA PHE A 32 -15.35 0.21 -17.91
C PHE A 32 -15.62 -0.94 -18.89
N TRP A 33 -15.96 -2.13 -18.38
CA TRP A 33 -16.35 -3.27 -19.21
C TRP A 33 -17.80 -3.17 -19.68
N GLY A 34 -18.68 -2.68 -18.82
CA GLY A 34 -20.12 -2.57 -19.01
C GLY A 34 -20.57 -1.22 -19.57
N GLY A 35 -19.66 -0.46 -20.19
CA GLY A 35 -20.00 0.72 -20.97
C GLY A 35 -20.78 0.36 -22.23
N LEU A 36 -21.98 -0.22 -22.08
CA LEU A 36 -22.98 -0.35 -23.14
C LEU A 36 -23.13 1.00 -23.84
N LEU A 37 -23.07 2.13 -23.12
CA LEU A 37 -23.13 3.44 -23.73
C LEU A 37 -21.97 3.72 -24.72
N VAL A 38 -20.74 3.28 -24.41
CA VAL A 38 -19.58 3.51 -25.29
C VAL A 38 -19.67 2.66 -26.56
N TRP A 39 -20.17 1.42 -26.44
CA TRP A 39 -20.38 0.54 -27.59
C TRP A 39 -21.44 1.07 -28.56
N TRP A 40 -22.49 1.72 -28.06
CA TRP A 40 -23.61 2.17 -28.90
C TRP A 40 -23.45 3.63 -29.39
N LEU A 41 -22.86 4.52 -28.58
CA LEU A 41 -22.70 5.94 -28.92
C LEU A 41 -21.52 6.22 -29.84
N TRP A 42 -20.42 5.47 -29.69
CA TRP A 42 -19.23 5.67 -30.51
C TRP A 42 -19.48 5.49 -32.03
N PRO A 43 -20.10 4.40 -32.50
CA PRO A 43 -20.39 4.23 -33.92
C PRO A 43 -21.43 5.25 -34.43
N LEU A 44 -22.40 5.65 -33.60
CA LEU A 44 -23.40 6.65 -33.96
C LEU A 44 -22.78 8.04 -34.18
N LEU A 45 -21.84 8.44 -33.33
CA LEU A 45 -21.14 9.71 -33.44
C LEU A 45 -20.22 9.76 -34.68
N VAL A 46 -19.52 8.66 -34.99
CA VAL A 46 -18.64 8.60 -36.17
C VAL A 46 -19.44 8.61 -37.47
N LEU A 47 -20.62 7.98 -37.49
CA LEU A 47 -21.54 8.06 -38.62
C LEU A 47 -22.04 9.50 -38.84
N LEU A 48 -22.31 10.25 -37.76
CA LEU A 48 -22.79 11.63 -37.82
C LEU A 48 -21.73 12.63 -38.31
N ILE A 49 -20.44 12.35 -38.04
CA ILE A 49 -19.30 13.19 -38.45
C ILE A 49 -18.87 12.91 -39.91
N GLY A 50 -19.41 11.87 -40.57
CA GLY A 50 -19.23 11.64 -42.00
C GLY A 50 -17.81 11.20 -42.42
N ILE A 51 -16.97 10.75 -41.48
CA ILE A 51 -15.62 10.24 -41.77
C ILE A 51 -15.77 8.81 -42.29
N PRO A 52 -15.20 8.45 -43.45
CA PRO A 52 -15.24 7.08 -43.95
C PRO A 52 -14.49 6.18 -42.95
N LEU A 53 -15.24 5.32 -42.26
CA LEU A 53 -14.68 4.33 -41.33
C LEU A 53 -13.93 3.27 -42.12
N GLU A 54 -12.66 3.51 -42.40
CA GLU A 54 -11.75 2.46 -42.82
C GLU A 54 -11.53 1.53 -41.63
N SER A 55 -12.05 0.31 -41.72
CA SER A 55 -12.03 -0.69 -40.64
C SER A 55 -10.63 -0.91 -40.06
N GLY A 56 -9.59 -0.79 -40.88
CA GLY A 56 -8.19 -0.87 -40.47
C GLY A 56 -7.77 0.20 -39.45
N LYS A 57 -8.24 1.45 -39.58
CA LYS A 57 -7.90 2.54 -38.63
C LYS A 57 -8.59 2.35 -37.28
N VAL A 58 -9.84 1.89 -37.29
CA VAL A 58 -10.61 1.65 -36.06
C VAL A 58 -10.04 0.46 -35.29
N LEU A 59 -9.69 -0.62 -35.99
CA LEU A 59 -9.07 -1.79 -35.37
C LEU A 59 -7.68 -1.49 -34.82
N SER A 60 -6.88 -0.70 -35.54
CA SER A 60 -5.57 -0.24 -35.07
C SER A 60 -5.68 0.63 -33.82
N ALA A 61 -6.57 1.63 -33.81
CA ALA A 61 -6.81 2.47 -32.64
C ALA A 61 -7.35 1.67 -31.44
N LEU A 62 -8.25 0.71 -31.68
CA LEU A 62 -8.77 -0.19 -30.65
C LEU A 62 -7.65 -1.05 -30.05
N ALA A 63 -6.77 -1.59 -30.88
CA ALA A 63 -5.62 -2.39 -30.43
C ALA A 63 -4.66 -1.56 -29.56
N THR A 64 -4.33 -0.33 -29.98
CA THR A 64 -3.48 0.58 -29.20
C THR A 64 -4.14 0.94 -27.86
N PHE A 65 -5.45 1.20 -27.86
CA PHE A 65 -6.19 1.49 -26.62
C PHE A 65 -6.21 0.29 -25.68
N ARG A 66 -6.43 -0.94 -26.19
CA ARG A 66 -6.37 -2.17 -25.40
C ARG A 66 -5.01 -2.39 -24.73
N ILE A 67 -3.92 -2.11 -25.44
CA ILE A 67 -2.55 -2.22 -24.87
C ILE A 67 -2.32 -1.16 -23.78
N LEU A 68 -2.82 0.07 -23.99
CA LEU A 68 -2.66 1.16 -23.02
C LEU A 68 -3.58 1.03 -21.79
N GLN A 69 -4.69 0.30 -21.90
CA GLN A 69 -5.59 0.05 -20.77
C GLN A 69 -4.89 -0.67 -19.62
N VAL A 70 -4.13 -1.73 -19.93
CA VAL A 70 -3.45 -2.57 -18.92
C VAL A 70 -2.58 -1.76 -17.95
N PRO A 71 -1.64 -0.90 -18.40
CA PRO A 71 -0.84 -0.10 -17.48
C PRO A 71 -1.67 0.90 -16.68
N ILE A 72 -2.69 1.53 -17.27
CA ILE A 72 -3.57 2.48 -16.56
C ILE A 72 -4.28 1.81 -15.37
N TYR A 73 -4.67 0.54 -15.53
CA TYR A 73 -5.27 -0.25 -14.45
C TYR A 73 -4.32 -0.62 -13.33
N ASN A 74 -3.05 -0.83 -13.64
CA ASN A 74 -2.05 -1.27 -12.67
C ASN A 74 -1.41 -0.09 -11.91
N LEU A 75 -1.68 1.16 -12.33
CA LEU A 75 -1.16 2.37 -11.68
C LEU A 75 -1.61 2.50 -10.21
N PRO A 76 -2.91 2.39 -9.86
CA PRO A 76 -3.35 2.51 -8.47
C PRO A 76 -2.73 1.46 -7.54
N ASP A 77 -2.55 0.24 -8.04
CA ASP A 77 -1.93 -0.85 -7.29
C ASP A 77 -0.44 -0.58 -7.06
N SER A 78 0.25 -0.08 -8.10
CA SER A 78 1.66 0.34 -8.00
C SER A 78 1.84 1.48 -7.00
N ILE A 79 0.95 2.48 -7.01
CA ILE A 79 0.96 3.59 -6.03
C ILE A 79 0.77 3.05 -4.62
N SER A 80 -0.17 2.11 -4.43
CA SER A 80 -0.41 1.48 -3.13
C SER A 80 0.82 0.73 -2.62
N MET A 81 1.52 0.01 -3.50
CA MET A 81 2.77 -0.69 -3.18
C MET A 81 3.90 0.28 -2.78
N ILE A 82 4.02 1.42 -3.48
CA ILE A 82 5.00 2.46 -3.14
C ILE A 82 4.73 3.04 -1.76
N VAL A 83 3.46 3.34 -1.44
CA VAL A 83 3.07 3.85 -0.12
C VAL A 83 3.38 2.84 0.99
N GLN A 84 3.06 1.56 0.79
CA GLN A 84 3.38 0.51 1.76
C GLN A 84 4.89 0.33 1.96
N THR A 85 5.66 0.40 0.87
CA THR A 85 7.12 0.33 0.90
C THR A 85 7.69 1.50 1.67
N LYS A 86 7.17 2.71 1.45
CA LYS A 86 7.58 3.92 2.19
C LYS A 86 7.36 3.75 3.69
N VAL A 87 6.18 3.31 4.12
CA VAL A 87 5.87 3.10 5.55
C VAL A 87 6.78 2.03 6.16
N SER A 88 7.07 0.96 5.42
CA SER A 88 7.99 -0.09 5.87
C SER A 88 9.41 0.43 6.02
N LEU A 89 9.88 1.22 5.06
CA LEU A 89 11.20 1.83 5.09
C LEU A 89 11.34 2.85 6.22
N ASP A 90 10.31 3.66 6.46
CA ASP A 90 10.25 4.64 7.55
C ASP A 90 10.41 3.96 8.93
N ARG A 91 9.75 2.81 9.12
CA ARG A 91 9.93 1.99 10.33
C ARG A 91 11.35 1.47 10.49
N ILE A 92 11.98 1.01 9.40
CA ILE A 92 13.37 0.52 9.42
C ILE A 92 14.32 1.68 9.73
N ALA A 93 14.12 2.85 9.11
CA ALA A 93 14.92 4.03 9.36
C ALA A 93 14.81 4.48 10.82
N SER A 94 13.59 4.49 11.37
CA SER A 94 13.36 4.78 12.79
C SER A 94 14.04 3.75 13.69
N PHE A 95 14.01 2.47 13.35
CA PHE A 95 14.67 1.41 14.12
C PHE A 95 16.19 1.57 14.14
N ILE A 96 16.80 1.87 12.99
CA ILE A 96 18.25 2.11 12.90
C ILE A 96 18.66 3.40 13.61
N SER A 97 17.74 4.38 13.69
CA SER A 97 17.97 5.66 14.37
C SER A 97 17.64 5.64 15.86
N LEU A 98 17.26 4.48 16.43
CA LEU A 98 17.16 4.37 17.89
C LEU A 98 18.57 4.57 18.48
N ASP A 99 18.64 5.35 19.56
CA ASP A 99 19.87 5.44 20.35
C ASP A 99 20.24 4.04 20.85
N ASP A 100 21.33 3.50 20.31
CA ASP A 100 21.95 2.31 20.88
C ASP A 100 22.37 2.60 22.33
N LEU A 101 22.21 1.60 23.19
CA LEU A 101 22.60 1.68 24.59
C LEU A 101 24.07 2.16 24.66
N LYS A 102 24.28 3.37 25.19
CA LYS A 102 25.61 4.01 25.23
C LYS A 102 26.65 3.05 25.80
N ASN A 103 27.63 2.67 24.97
CA ASN A 103 28.78 1.85 25.41
C ASN A 103 29.65 2.56 26.46
N ASP A 104 29.46 3.88 26.62
CA ASP A 104 30.16 4.72 27.59
C ASP A 104 29.72 4.51 29.05
N VAL A 105 28.66 3.70 29.27
CA VAL A 105 28.20 3.37 30.64
C VAL A 105 28.98 2.18 31.24
N LEU A 106 29.67 1.40 30.41
CA LEU A 106 30.38 0.19 30.85
C LEU A 106 31.89 0.33 30.60
N GLU A 107 32.65 0.56 31.67
CA GLU A 107 34.11 0.47 31.62
C GLU A 107 34.54 -1.01 31.54
N LYS A 108 34.96 -1.45 30.35
CA LYS A 108 35.48 -2.81 30.14
C LYS A 108 36.99 -2.83 30.37
N LEU A 109 37.39 -3.24 31.57
CA LEU A 109 38.79 -3.50 31.91
C LEU A 109 39.30 -4.80 31.26
N PRO A 110 40.60 -4.89 30.90
CA PRO A 110 41.18 -6.09 30.34
C PRO A 110 41.13 -7.26 31.34
N ARG A 111 40.83 -8.48 30.85
CA ARG A 111 40.75 -9.68 31.68
C ARG A 111 42.07 -9.90 32.45
N GLY A 112 41.98 -9.82 33.78
CA GLY A 112 43.11 -10.05 34.70
C GLY A 112 43.69 -8.80 35.38
N SER A 113 43.09 -7.61 35.20
CA SER A 113 43.58 -6.38 35.87
C SER A 113 43.08 -6.16 37.29
N SER A 114 42.04 -6.87 37.73
CA SER A 114 41.41 -6.77 39.07
C SER A 114 40.87 -8.13 39.52
N ASP A 115 40.88 -8.38 40.83
CA ASP A 115 40.28 -9.57 41.47
C ASP A 115 38.73 -9.51 41.48
N THR A 116 38.16 -8.33 41.21
CA THR A 116 36.70 -8.11 41.20
C THR A 116 36.15 -8.25 39.79
N ALA A 117 35.19 -9.17 39.61
CA ALA A 117 34.64 -9.49 38.29
C ALA A 117 33.63 -8.47 37.75
N VAL A 118 32.84 -7.83 38.63
CA VAL A 118 31.85 -6.78 38.32
C VAL A 118 31.75 -5.85 39.52
N GLU A 119 31.80 -4.54 39.29
CA GLU A 119 31.60 -3.52 40.32
C GLU A 119 30.57 -2.50 39.82
N ILE A 120 29.64 -2.09 40.69
CA ILE A 120 28.60 -1.11 40.41
C ILE A 120 28.64 -0.09 41.54
N VAL A 121 28.91 1.18 41.22
CA VAL A 121 29.02 2.28 42.19
C VAL A 121 27.92 3.30 41.92
N ASP A 122 27.08 3.58 42.93
CA ASP A 122 26.00 4.59 42.90
C ASP A 122 25.11 4.58 41.63
N GLY A 123 24.81 3.38 41.10
CA GLY A 123 23.99 3.22 39.91
C GLY A 123 22.54 3.64 40.11
N ASN A 124 22.07 4.61 39.33
CA ASN A 124 20.66 5.03 39.27
C ASN A 124 20.05 4.63 37.93
N PHE A 125 19.06 3.74 37.96
CA PHE A 125 18.38 3.23 36.78
C PHE A 125 16.90 3.62 36.85
N SER A 126 16.42 4.35 35.85
CA SER A 126 14.99 4.62 35.66
C SER A 126 14.43 3.70 34.59
N ASN A 127 13.26 3.11 34.84
CA ASN A 127 12.51 2.42 33.78
C ASN A 127 12.00 3.48 32.80
N GLN A 128 12.45 3.41 31.56
CA GLN A 128 11.84 4.12 30.43
C GLN A 128 11.07 3.12 29.57
#